data_AF-A0A7S2B9C0-F1
#
_entry.id   AF-A0A7S2B9C0-F1
#
_cell.length_a   1.000
_cell.length_b   1.000
_cell.length_c   1.000
_cell.angle_alpha   90.00
_cell.angle_beta   90.00
_cell.angle_gamma   90.00
#
_symmetry.space_group_name_H-M   'P 1'
#
loop_
_entity.id
_entity.type
_entity.pdbx_description
1 polymer ?
#
loop_
_entity_poly.entity_id
_entity_poly.type
_entity_poly.pdbx_seq_one_letter_code
_entity_poly.pdbx_strand_id
1 'polypeptide(L)'
;RFFEGNLTAQRARHQRAYAAAHNSSNSSQVMVVFETSSEDFAVVGDHPAIGKWKPQQGIKAGETCVFPSGTRIEYKWIEKCADDARWEHGENRVLTLPTTASDDVRLKLTVQDAAPAFEEPVQ
;
A
#
# COMPACT_ATOMS: atom_id res chain seq x y z
N ARG A 1 1.98 -62.31 -5.97
CA ARG A 1 2.15 -61.39 -4.82
C ARG A 1 2.33 -60.00 -5.40
N PHE A 2 1.26 -59.21 -5.47
CA PHE A 2 1.27 -57.86 -6.03
C PHE A 2 1.49 -56.83 -4.91
N PHE A 3 2.43 -55.92 -5.11
CA PHE A 3 2.70 -54.77 -4.24
C PHE A 3 1.72 -53.64 -4.61
N GLU A 4 0.57 -53.58 -3.93
CA GLU A 4 -0.35 -52.44 -4.00
C GLU A 4 -0.33 -51.70 -2.67
N GLY A 5 0.59 -50.75 -2.56
CA GLY A 5 0.62 -49.85 -1.43
C GLY A 5 1.74 -48.85 -1.63
N ASN A 6 1.40 -47.65 -2.11
CA ASN A 6 2.06 -46.38 -1.75
C ASN A 6 1.71 -45.18 -2.65
N LEU A 7 0.93 -45.33 -3.73
CA LEU A 7 0.60 -44.19 -4.59
C LEU A 7 -0.35 -43.19 -3.92
N THR A 8 -1.29 -43.66 -3.09
CA THR A 8 -2.27 -42.79 -2.40
C THR A 8 -1.62 -41.95 -1.29
N ALA A 9 -0.70 -42.55 -0.51
CA ALA A 9 -0.01 -41.88 0.58
C ALA A 9 0.98 -40.81 0.06
N GLN A 10 1.64 -41.08 -1.08
CA GLN A 10 2.59 -40.15 -1.69
C GLN A 10 1.89 -38.92 -2.29
N ARG A 11 0.70 -39.09 -2.90
CA ARG A 11 -0.14 -37.98 -3.38
C ARG A 11 -0.66 -37.10 -2.24
N ALA A 12 -1.13 -37.69 -1.14
CA ALA A 12 -1.63 -36.93 0.01
C ALA A 12 -0.51 -36.12 0.70
N ARG A 13 0.70 -36.67 0.76
CA ARG A 13 1.88 -35.96 1.27
C ARG A 13 2.29 -34.80 0.36
N HIS A 14 2.25 -35.01 -0.96
CA HIS A 14 2.57 -33.95 -1.92
C HIS A 14 1.54 -32.80 -1.88
N GLN A 15 0.24 -33.12 -1.78
CA GLN A 15 -0.83 -32.13 -1.66
C GLN A 15 -0.76 -31.35 -0.34
N ARG A 16 -0.46 -32.01 0.80
CA ARG A 16 -0.26 -31.32 2.09
C ARG A 16 0.99 -30.45 2.10
N ALA A 17 2.08 -30.89 1.47
CA ALA A 17 3.28 -30.08 1.35
C ALA A 17 3.06 -28.86 0.44
N TYR A 18 2.29 -29.00 -0.63
CA TYR A 18 1.88 -27.88 -1.49
C TYR A 18 1.03 -26.86 -0.71
N ALA A 19 0.00 -27.32 0.02
CA ALA A 19 -0.85 -26.45 0.83
C ALA A 19 -0.12 -25.77 2.00
N ALA A 20 0.86 -26.44 2.62
CA ALA A 20 1.68 -25.87 3.68
C ALA A 20 2.73 -24.88 3.16
N ALA A 21 3.29 -25.10 1.96
CA ALA A 21 4.25 -24.18 1.35
C ALA A 21 3.60 -22.87 0.85
N HIS A 22 2.32 -22.94 0.43
CA HIS A 22 1.54 -21.76 0.03
C HIS A 22 1.01 -20.94 1.22
N ASN A 23 1.18 -21.41 2.45
CA ASN A 23 0.80 -20.65 3.65
C ASN A 23 1.93 -19.71 4.15
N SER A 24 2.89 -19.40 3.26
CA SER A 24 4.00 -18.50 3.54
C SER A 24 3.58 -17.05 3.29
N SER A 25 2.63 -16.53 4.09
CA SER A 25 2.48 -15.11 4.48
C SER A 25 2.82 -14.01 3.45
N ASN A 26 2.56 -14.20 2.16
CA ASN A 26 2.62 -13.12 1.18
C ASN A 26 1.27 -12.41 1.22
N SER A 27 1.13 -11.45 2.13
CA SER A 27 -0.02 -10.55 2.06
C SER A 27 -0.04 -9.90 0.68
N SER A 28 -1.04 -10.19 -0.15
CA SER A 28 -1.30 -9.48 -1.41
C SER A 28 -1.04 -7.97 -1.26
N GLN A 29 -0.14 -7.41 -2.07
CA GLN A 29 0.32 -6.01 -1.98
C GLN A 29 -0.16 -5.18 -3.19
N VAL A 30 -0.38 -3.89 -2.97
CA VAL A 30 -0.68 -2.91 -4.01
C VAL A 30 0.38 -1.83 -3.99
N MET A 31 1.02 -1.60 -5.13
CA MET A 31 1.91 -0.47 -5.35
C MET A 31 1.05 0.76 -5.67
N VAL A 32 1.29 1.86 -4.97
CA VAL A 32 0.52 3.10 -5.15
C VAL A 32 1.49 4.23 -5.45
N VAL A 33 1.12 5.06 -6.41
CA VAL A 33 1.77 6.34 -6.72
C VAL A 33 0.74 7.43 -6.50
N PHE A 34 1.07 8.41 -5.66
CA PHE A 34 0.23 9.59 -5.47
C PHE A 34 0.75 10.71 -6.37
N GLU A 35 -0.12 11.29 -7.18
CA GLU A 35 0.21 12.37 -8.11
C GLU A 35 -0.75 13.55 -7.86
N THR A 36 -0.24 14.76 -8.03
CA THR A 36 -1.02 15.99 -7.98
C THR A 36 -0.37 17.05 -8.86
N SER A 37 -0.79 18.31 -8.73
CA SER A 37 -0.34 19.43 -9.57
C SER A 37 1.16 19.77 -9.48
N SER A 38 1.90 19.24 -8.49
CA SER A 38 3.33 19.48 -8.33
C SER A 38 4.06 18.24 -7.79
N GLU A 39 5.27 18.00 -8.31
CA GLU A 39 6.19 16.95 -7.83
C GLU A 39 6.92 17.33 -6.53
N ASP A 40 6.90 18.63 -6.16
CA ASP A 40 7.53 19.11 -4.93
C ASP A 40 6.73 18.74 -3.67
N PHE A 41 5.43 18.50 -3.83
CA PHE A 41 4.55 18.13 -2.73
C PHE A 41 4.81 16.70 -2.28
N ALA A 42 4.44 16.40 -1.04
CA ALA A 42 4.51 15.07 -0.48
C ALA A 42 3.16 14.68 0.14
N VAL A 43 2.93 13.37 0.25
CA VAL A 43 1.78 12.81 0.94
C VAL A 43 2.22 12.20 2.28
N VAL A 44 1.43 12.46 3.30
CA VAL A 44 1.60 11.88 4.63
C VAL A 44 0.25 11.38 5.12
N GLY A 45 0.24 10.29 5.89
CA GLY A 45 -1.01 9.70 6.35
C GLY A 45 -0.87 8.72 7.50
N ASP A 46 -1.97 8.03 7.80
CA ASP A 46 -2.10 7.13 8.95
C ASP A 46 -1.31 5.82 8.80
N HIS A 47 -0.85 5.48 7.61
CA HIS A 47 -0.09 4.26 7.31
C HIS A 47 1.44 4.50 7.37
N PRO A 48 2.26 3.53 7.84
CA PRO A 48 3.71 3.75 7.96
C PRO A 48 4.45 3.89 6.63
N ALA A 49 3.88 3.36 5.53
CA ALA A 49 4.43 3.59 4.18
C ALA A 49 4.37 5.06 3.73
N ILE A 50 3.58 5.89 4.43
CA ILE A 50 3.44 7.33 4.19
C ILE A 50 3.62 8.13 5.50
N GLY A 51 4.46 7.62 6.39
CA GLY A 51 5.01 8.42 7.48
C GLY A 51 4.25 8.49 8.81
N LYS A 52 3.08 7.83 8.98
CA LYS A 52 2.33 7.87 10.26
C LYS A 52 2.07 9.30 10.77
N TRP A 53 1.62 10.18 9.88
CA TRP A 53 1.39 11.61 10.14
C TRP A 53 2.64 12.39 10.57
N LYS A 54 3.84 11.88 10.27
CA LYS A 54 5.10 12.59 10.47
C LYS A 54 5.57 13.17 9.13
N PRO A 55 5.51 14.50 8.93
CA PRO A 55 5.85 15.13 7.65
C PRO A 55 7.22 14.76 7.06
N GLN A 56 8.22 14.56 7.92
CA GLN A 56 9.59 14.22 7.54
C GLN A 56 9.70 12.82 6.93
N GLN A 57 8.68 12.00 7.15
CA GLN A 57 8.56 10.62 6.67
C GLN A 57 7.47 10.47 5.60
N GLY A 58 6.93 11.58 5.09
CA GLY A 58 6.06 11.57 3.93
C GLY A 58 6.79 11.06 2.68
N ILE A 59 6.01 10.72 1.65
CA ILE A 59 6.52 10.26 0.36
C ILE A 59 6.22 11.32 -0.70
N LYS A 60 7.16 11.62 -1.60
CA LYS A 60 6.95 12.68 -2.60
C LYS A 60 5.91 12.28 -3.65
N ALA A 61 5.27 13.27 -4.25
CA ALA A 61 4.43 13.06 -5.42
C ALA A 61 5.24 12.33 -6.51
N GLY A 62 4.62 11.33 -7.15
CA GLY A 62 5.26 10.50 -8.18
C GLY A 62 6.12 9.34 -7.62
N GLU A 63 6.46 9.33 -6.34
CA GLU A 63 7.16 8.19 -5.73
C GLU A 63 6.19 7.02 -5.44
N THR A 64 6.73 5.80 -5.49
CA THR A 64 5.96 4.57 -5.29
C THR A 64 6.05 4.11 -3.83
N CYS A 65 4.90 3.89 -3.20
CA CYS A 65 4.78 3.20 -1.92
C CYS A 65 3.99 1.90 -2.08
N VAL A 66 4.06 1.03 -1.06
CA VAL A 66 3.41 -0.28 -1.09
C VAL A 66 2.54 -0.44 0.15
N PHE A 67 1.34 -0.95 -0.07
CA PHE A 67 0.36 -1.20 0.97
C PHE A 67 -0.17 -2.64 0.88
N PRO A 68 -0.67 -3.19 1.99
CA PRO A 68 -1.51 -4.38 1.92
C PRO A 68 -2.76 -4.12 1.06
N SER A 69 -3.20 -5.11 0.30
CA SER A 69 -4.47 -5.04 -0.43
C SER A 69 -5.65 -4.84 0.54
N GLY A 70 -6.69 -4.15 0.10
CA GLY A 70 -7.84 -3.82 0.95
C GLY A 70 -7.58 -2.78 2.05
N THR A 71 -6.37 -2.20 2.13
CA THR A 71 -6.08 -1.17 3.13
C THR A 71 -6.91 0.08 2.88
N ARG A 72 -7.58 0.57 3.93
CA ARG A 72 -8.12 1.94 3.99
C ARG A 72 -7.05 2.86 4.56
N ILE A 73 -6.81 3.97 3.87
CA ILE A 73 -5.75 4.94 4.16
C ILE A 73 -6.40 6.30 4.34
N GLU A 74 -6.02 7.01 5.40
CA GLU A 74 -6.29 8.44 5.54
C GLU A 74 -5.00 9.22 5.32
N TYR A 75 -5.07 10.28 4.52
CA TYR A 75 -3.89 11.03 4.12
C TYR A 75 -4.19 12.50 3.84
N LYS A 76 -3.12 13.30 3.79
CA LYS A 76 -3.12 14.69 3.33
C LYS A 76 -1.86 15.00 2.53
N TRP A 77 -1.97 16.01 1.68
CA TRP A 77 -0.81 16.61 1.03
C TRP A 77 -0.11 17.61 1.95
N ILE A 78 1.21 17.70 1.82
CA ILE A 78 2.08 18.69 2.45
C ILE A 78 2.99 19.32 1.39
N GLU A 79 3.36 20.59 1.57
CA GLU A 79 4.19 21.31 0.58
C GLU A 79 5.61 20.74 0.44
N LYS A 80 6.16 20.14 1.51
CA LYS A 80 7.49 19.52 1.56
C LYS A 80 7.61 18.58 2.77
N CYS A 81 8.52 17.60 2.72
CA CYS A 81 8.85 16.80 3.90
C CYS A 81 9.73 17.59 4.88
N ALA A 82 9.14 18.21 5.91
CA ALA A 82 9.85 18.98 6.93
C ALA A 82 9.04 19.11 8.23
N ASP A 83 9.70 19.40 9.36
CA ASP A 83 9.02 19.63 10.66
C ASP A 83 7.98 20.76 10.61
N ASP A 84 8.25 21.79 9.80
CA ASP A 84 7.42 22.97 9.59
C ASP A 84 6.55 22.88 8.33
N ALA A 85 6.29 21.65 7.84
CA ALA A 85 5.52 21.45 6.62
C ALA A 85 4.13 22.07 6.72
N ARG A 86 3.73 22.80 5.68
CA ARG A 86 2.35 23.29 5.51
C ARG A 86 1.48 22.17 4.98
N TRP A 87 0.31 22.03 5.58
CA TRP A 87 -0.64 20.97 5.29
C TRP A 87 -1.77 21.45 4.40
N GLU A 88 -2.33 20.51 3.64
CA GLU A 88 -3.59 20.69 2.96
C GLU A 88 -4.71 21.03 3.97
N HIS A 89 -5.52 22.02 3.62
CA HIS A 89 -6.68 22.46 4.37
C HIS A 89 -7.86 21.50 4.20
N GLY A 90 -8.75 21.45 5.19
CA GLY A 90 -9.97 20.65 5.16
C GLY A 90 -9.81 19.28 5.82
N GLU A 91 -10.74 18.36 5.54
CA GLU A 91 -10.73 17.00 6.10
C GLU A 91 -9.62 16.13 5.49
N ASN A 92 -9.31 15.01 6.14
CA ASN A 92 -8.40 14.02 5.59
C ASN A 92 -8.99 13.42 4.31
N ARG A 93 -8.14 13.22 3.30
CA ARG A 93 -8.50 12.40 2.13
C ARG A 93 -8.53 10.93 2.54
N VAL A 94 -9.38 10.16 1.87
CA VAL A 94 -9.56 8.74 2.15
C VAL A 94 -9.41 7.93 0.87
N LEU A 95 -8.53 6.93 0.91
CA LEU A 95 -8.34 5.96 -0.17
C LEU A 95 -8.59 4.56 0.36
N THR A 96 -9.43 3.78 -0.33
CA THR A 96 -9.59 2.35 -0.06
C THR A 96 -9.01 1.56 -1.22
N LEU A 97 -7.97 0.78 -0.94
CA LEU A 97 -7.29 -0.01 -1.96
C LEU A 97 -8.11 -1.25 -2.34
N PRO A 98 -8.03 -1.70 -3.60
CA PRO A 98 -8.69 -2.94 -4.01
C PRO A 98 -8.13 -4.13 -3.25
N THR A 99 -8.98 -5.11 -2.99
CA THR A 99 -8.57 -6.44 -2.52
C THR A 99 -8.19 -7.30 -3.71
N THR A 100 -7.06 -8.01 -3.66
CA THR A 100 -6.74 -9.06 -4.64
C THR A 100 -6.93 -10.43 -3.99
N ALA A 101 -7.54 -11.35 -4.73
CA ALA A 101 -7.80 -12.71 -4.26
C ALA A 101 -6.63 -13.67 -4.53
N SER A 102 -5.55 -13.18 -5.15
CA SER A 102 -4.40 -13.99 -5.57
C SER A 102 -3.10 -13.26 -5.28
N ASP A 103 -2.15 -13.97 -4.69
CA ASP A 103 -0.83 -13.45 -4.33
C ASP A 103 0.13 -13.35 -5.52
N ASP A 104 -0.24 -13.93 -6.68
CA ASP A 104 0.50 -13.81 -7.94
C ASP A 104 0.18 -12.50 -8.69
N VAL A 105 -0.82 -11.74 -8.22
CA VAL A 105 -1.22 -10.48 -8.86
C VAL A 105 -0.48 -9.31 -8.21
N ARG A 106 0.22 -8.54 -9.04
CA ARG A 106 0.79 -7.24 -8.64
C ARG A 106 -0.01 -6.12 -9.27
N LEU A 107 -0.65 -5.30 -8.44
CA LEU A 107 -1.33 -4.09 -8.90
C LEU A 107 -0.42 -2.88 -8.70
N LYS A 108 -0.39 -2.02 -9.72
CA LYS A 108 0.09 -0.65 -9.60
C LYS A 108 -1.09 0.29 -9.82
N LEU A 109 -1.39 1.10 -8.81
CA LEU A 109 -2.41 2.14 -8.86
C LEU A 109 -1.72 3.51 -8.88
N THR A 110 -2.21 4.40 -9.73
CA THR A 110 -1.89 5.83 -9.66
C THR A 110 -3.13 6.55 -9.16
N VAL A 111 -2.97 7.33 -8.08
CA VAL A 111 -3.98 8.23 -7.54
C VAL A 111 -3.66 9.61 -8.05
N GLN A 112 -4.48 10.12 -8.97
CA GLN A 112 -4.34 11.46 -9.50
C GLN A 112 -5.29 12.40 -8.76
N ASP A 113 -4.74 13.14 -7.81
CA ASP A 113 -5.49 14.05 -6.96
C ASP A 113 -5.57 15.45 -7.57
N ALA A 114 -6.72 16.10 -7.41
CA ALA A 114 -6.84 17.54 -7.63
C ALA A 114 -5.85 18.31 -6.75
N ALA A 115 -5.40 19.46 -7.25
CA ALA A 115 -4.43 20.32 -6.56
C ALA A 115 -4.87 20.59 -5.10
N PRO A 116 -4.01 20.30 -4.10
CA PRO A 116 -4.32 20.59 -2.71
C PRO A 116 -4.35 22.10 -2.46
N ALA A 117 -5.24 22.54 -1.59
CA ALA A 117 -5.24 23.90 -1.06
C ALA A 117 -4.49 23.89 0.28
N PHE A 118 -3.38 24.63 0.40
CA PHE A 118 -2.60 24.68 1.63
C PHE A 118 -3.07 25.81 2.56
N GLU A 119 -2.97 25.61 3.87
CA GLU A 119 -3.23 26.67 4.86
C GLU A 119 -2.36 27.90 4.56
N GLU A 120 -2.98 29.06 4.32
CA GLU A 120 -2.24 30.33 4.18
C GLU A 120 -1.52 30.65 5.50
N PRO A 121 -0.32 31.26 5.45
CA PRO A 121 0.36 31.69 6.67
C PRO A 121 -0.54 32.65 7.45
N VAL A 122 -0.76 32.37 8.74
CA VAL A 122 -1.37 33.33 9.66
C VAL A 122 -0.45 34.55 9.70
N GLN A 123 -0.93 35.68 9.16
CA GLN A 123 -0.22 36.96 9.17
C GLN A 123 -0.07 37.52 10.58
#